data_AF-A0A9X3EG76-F1
#
_entry.id   AF-A0A9X3EG76-F1
#
_cell.length_a   1.000
_cell.length_b   1.000
_cell.length_c   1.000
_cell.angle_alpha   90.00
_cell.angle_beta   90.00
_cell.angle_gamma   90.00
#
_symmetry.space_group_name_H-M   'P 1'
#
loop_
_entity.id
_entity.type
_entity.pdbx_description
1 polymer ?
#
loop_
_entity_poly.entity_id
_entity_poly.type
_entity_poly.pdbx_seq_one_letter_code
_entity_poly.pdbx_strand_id
1 'polypeptide(L)'
;MSAEFKPVAYLKNSCPFCFKFVMFMAEAGLMDSINIVRIDGDNEEEMNRYRTLLQEKTGATASFPTVEIEPGQFSSDSEGLIQHFAALKGIDPTTLPGLAYYKENLFPAYIARFKELKALKEKFGQ
;
A
#
# COMPACT_ATOMS: atom_id res chain seq x y z
N MET A 1 -15.18 9.34 -26.50
CA MET A 1 -15.28 8.38 -25.38
C MET A 1 -14.15 8.69 -24.44
N SER A 2 -14.44 9.31 -23.30
CA SER A 2 -13.45 9.50 -22.23
C SER A 2 -13.03 8.12 -21.72
N ALA A 3 -11.73 7.87 -21.61
CA ALA A 3 -11.23 6.67 -20.95
C ALA A 3 -11.78 6.66 -19.52
N GLU A 4 -12.36 5.55 -19.09
CA GLU A 4 -12.79 5.36 -17.71
C GLU A 4 -11.55 5.47 -16.81
N PHE A 5 -11.63 6.31 -15.77
CA PHE A 5 -10.51 6.51 -14.86
C PHE A 5 -10.19 5.20 -14.16
N LYS A 6 -8.91 4.80 -14.19
CA LYS A 6 -8.42 3.61 -13.53
C LYS A 6 -7.41 4.02 -12.44
N PRO A 7 -7.74 3.82 -11.14
CA PRO A 7 -6.88 4.19 -10.03
C PRO A 7 -5.45 3.67 -10.18
N VAL A 8 -4.47 4.45 -9.73
CA VAL A 8 -3.04 4.09 -9.81
C VAL A 8 -2.49 3.87 -8.41
N ALA A 9 -2.06 2.65 -8.11
CA ALA A 9 -1.47 2.26 -6.85
C ALA A 9 0.07 2.21 -6.95
N TYR A 10 0.73 3.06 -6.17
CA TYR A 10 2.18 3.11 -6.00
C TYR A 10 2.56 2.25 -4.80
N LEU A 11 3.26 1.14 -5.07
CA LEU A 11 3.54 0.10 -4.09
C LEU A 11 5.04 -0.16 -4.01
N LYS A 12 5.59 -0.03 -2.80
CA LYS A 12 6.98 -0.39 -2.53
C LYS A 12 7.13 -1.90 -2.37
N ASN A 13 8.13 -2.48 -3.04
CA ASN A 13 8.55 -3.86 -2.83
C ASN A 13 8.93 -4.10 -1.36
N SER A 14 8.60 -5.28 -0.84
CA SER A 14 8.85 -5.66 0.57
C SER A 14 8.15 -4.78 1.63
N CYS A 15 7.14 -3.97 1.25
CA CYS A 15 6.34 -3.22 2.20
C CYS A 15 5.13 -4.05 2.69
N PRO A 16 4.99 -4.31 4.00
CA PRO A 16 3.89 -5.13 4.53
C PRO A 16 2.52 -4.45 4.38
N PHE A 17 2.47 -3.11 4.37
CA PHE A 17 1.25 -2.34 4.15
C PHE A 17 0.81 -2.39 2.69
N CYS A 18 1.78 -2.36 1.75
CA CYS A 18 1.49 -2.55 0.33
C CYS A 18 0.97 -3.96 0.07
N PHE A 19 1.58 -4.97 0.68
CA PHE A 19 1.10 -6.34 0.53
C PHE A 19 -0.30 -6.52 1.12
N LYS A 20 -0.62 -5.89 2.27
CA LYS A 20 -1.99 -5.88 2.83
C LYS A 20 -3.02 -5.42 1.81
N PHE A 21 -2.74 -4.30 1.13
CA PHE A 21 -3.60 -3.75 0.09
C PHE A 21 -3.72 -4.68 -1.12
N VAL A 22 -2.61 -5.23 -1.61
CA VAL A 22 -2.61 -6.20 -2.73
C VAL A 22 -3.40 -7.45 -2.39
N MET A 23 -3.27 -7.99 -1.18
CA MET A 23 -4.02 -9.16 -0.72
C MET A 23 -5.53 -8.91 -0.80
N PHE A 24 -5.98 -7.76 -0.29
CA PHE A 24 -7.37 -7.35 -0.41
C PHE A 24 -7.81 -7.25 -1.88
N MET A 25 -7.07 -6.52 -2.72
CA MET A 25 -7.43 -6.34 -4.13
C MET A 25 -7.49 -7.67 -4.89
N ALA A 26 -6.61 -8.62 -4.56
CA ALA A 26 -6.60 -9.95 -5.14
C ALA A 26 -7.80 -10.79 -4.69
N GLU A 27 -8.05 -10.92 -3.39
CA GLU A 27 -9.18 -11.70 -2.86
C GLU A 27 -10.54 -11.11 -3.22
N ALA A 28 -10.63 -9.79 -3.30
CA ALA A 28 -11.83 -9.08 -3.72
C ALA A 28 -12.09 -9.17 -5.25
N GLY A 29 -11.15 -9.73 -6.03
CA GLY A 29 -11.27 -9.81 -7.49
C GLY A 29 -11.16 -8.44 -8.19
N LEU A 30 -10.43 -7.49 -7.60
CA LEU A 30 -10.34 -6.09 -8.05
C LEU A 30 -8.99 -5.73 -8.68
N MET A 31 -8.10 -6.71 -8.91
CA MET A 31 -6.78 -6.45 -9.49
C MET A 31 -6.86 -5.79 -10.87
N ASP A 32 -7.87 -6.13 -11.68
CA ASP A 32 -8.07 -5.55 -13.01
C ASP A 32 -8.64 -4.13 -12.96
N SER A 33 -9.15 -3.67 -11.81
CA SER A 33 -9.72 -2.32 -11.66
C SER A 33 -8.68 -1.27 -11.26
N ILE A 34 -7.41 -1.63 -11.07
CA ILE A 34 -6.34 -0.69 -10.71
C ILE A 34 -5.08 -0.91 -11.55
N ASN A 35 -4.29 0.15 -11.72
CA ASN A 35 -2.95 0.07 -12.28
C ASN A 35 -1.95 0.01 -11.13
N ILE A 36 -1.01 -0.93 -11.16
CA ILE A 36 0.00 -1.07 -10.11
C ILE A 36 1.35 -0.61 -10.63
N VAL A 37 1.91 0.41 -9.98
CA VAL A 37 3.30 0.84 -10.14
C VAL A 37 4.09 0.20 -8.99
N ARG A 38 4.92 -0.78 -9.33
CA ARG A 38 5.84 -1.41 -8.37
C ARG A 38 7.13 -0.62 -8.30
N ILE A 39 7.60 -0.37 -7.09
CA ILE A 39 8.77 0.45 -6.80
C ILE A 39 9.77 -0.44 -6.09
N ASP A 40 10.96 -0.58 -6.64
CA ASP A 40 12.02 -1.30 -5.95
C ASP A 40 12.50 -0.50 -4.74
N GLY A 41 12.40 -1.11 -3.56
CA GLY A 41 12.76 -0.49 -2.31
C GLY A 41 14.26 -0.36 -2.08
N ASP A 42 15.05 -1.14 -2.82
CA ASP A 42 16.50 -1.23 -2.70
C ASP A 42 17.22 -0.37 -3.75
N ASN A 43 16.49 0.14 -4.75
CA ASN A 43 16.98 1.12 -5.71
C ASN A 43 16.72 2.55 -5.19
N GLU A 44 17.78 3.21 -4.73
CA GLU A 44 17.67 4.55 -4.15
C GLU A 44 17.22 5.63 -5.15
N GLU A 45 17.68 5.57 -6.39
CA GLU A 45 17.29 6.52 -7.44
C GLU A 45 15.79 6.41 -7.75
N GLU A 46 15.30 5.18 -7.92
CA GLU A 46 13.87 4.93 -8.15
C GLU A 46 13.02 5.35 -6.94
N MET A 47 13.45 5.00 -5.73
CA MET A 47 12.78 5.40 -4.49
C MET A 47 12.70 6.93 -4.36
N ASN A 48 13.78 7.65 -4.65
CA ASN A 48 13.80 9.10 -4.56
C ASN A 48 12.89 9.75 -5.61
N ARG A 49 12.88 9.24 -6.85
CA ARG A 49 11.94 9.68 -7.89
C ARG A 49 10.49 9.60 -7.43
N TYR A 50 10.07 8.45 -6.90
CA TYR A 50 8.68 8.28 -6.46
C TYR A 50 8.35 9.01 -5.16
N ARG A 51 9.31 9.18 -4.25
CA ARG A 51 9.13 10.04 -3.07
C ARG A 51 8.85 11.48 -3.48
N THR A 52 9.64 12.05 -4.38
CA THR A 52 9.42 13.41 -4.88
C THR A 52 8.07 13.53 -5.58
N LEU A 53 7.75 12.61 -6.49
CA LEU A 53 6.46 12.58 -7.18
C LEU A 53 5.28 12.56 -6.19
N LEU A 54 5.29 11.63 -5.23
CA LEU A 54 4.18 11.49 -4.29
C LEU A 54 4.10 12.67 -3.32
N GLN A 55 5.23 13.25 -2.93
CA GLN A 55 5.24 14.45 -2.11
C GLN A 55 4.63 15.65 -2.85
N GLU A 56 4.96 15.84 -4.13
CA GLU A 56 4.36 16.89 -4.97
C GLU A 56 2.85 16.69 -5.17
N LYS A 57 2.40 15.43 -5.31
CA LYS A 57 0.98 15.11 -5.52
C LYS A 57 0.13 15.17 -4.26
N THR A 58 0.69 14.80 -3.11
CA THR A 58 -0.04 14.72 -1.84
C THR A 58 0.15 15.93 -0.93
N GLY A 59 1.20 16.73 -1.15
CA GLY A 59 1.60 17.81 -0.25
C GLY A 59 2.17 17.32 1.09
N ALA A 60 2.36 16.01 1.27
CA ALA A 60 2.83 15.39 2.50
C ALA A 60 4.06 14.50 2.26
N THR A 61 4.73 14.07 3.33
CA THR A 61 5.82 13.09 3.22
C THR A 61 5.33 11.83 2.53
N ALA A 62 6.00 11.45 1.44
CA ALA A 62 5.64 10.27 0.67
C ALA A 62 5.64 8.99 1.53
N SER A 63 4.58 8.21 1.40
CA SER A 63 4.41 6.93 2.09
C SER A 63 3.81 5.88 1.15
N PHE A 64 3.87 4.61 1.56
CA PHE A 64 3.43 3.48 0.74
C PHE A 64 2.57 2.53 1.56
N PRO A 65 1.44 2.04 1.03
CA PRO A 65 0.92 2.29 -0.31
C PRO A 65 0.43 3.74 -0.47
N THR A 66 0.47 4.27 -1.69
CA THR A 66 -0.30 5.48 -2.05
C THR A 66 -1.09 5.18 -3.31
N VAL A 67 -2.36 5.57 -3.36
CA VAL A 67 -3.24 5.32 -4.50
C VAL A 67 -3.89 6.62 -4.93
N GLU A 68 -3.89 6.90 -6.23
CA GLU A 68 -4.77 7.89 -6.83
C GLU A 68 -6.17 7.30 -6.95
N ILE A 69 -7.06 7.60 -6.00
CA ILE A 69 -8.40 7.00 -5.88
C ILE A 69 -9.43 7.66 -6.81
N GLU A 70 -9.21 8.94 -7.13
CA GLU A 70 -9.93 9.73 -8.13
C GLU A 70 -8.92 10.67 -8.82
N PRO A 71 -9.21 11.23 -9.99
CA PRO A 71 -8.28 12.15 -10.67
C PRO A 71 -7.79 13.27 -9.74
N GLY A 72 -6.48 13.27 -9.44
CA GLY A 72 -5.85 14.24 -8.55
C GLY A 72 -6.08 14.04 -7.05
N GLN A 73 -6.85 13.02 -6.63
CA GLN A 73 -7.06 12.68 -5.23
C GLN A 73 -6.28 11.43 -4.83
N PHE A 74 -5.42 11.59 -3.83
CA PHE A 74 -4.51 10.55 -3.37
C PHE A 74 -4.81 10.15 -1.93
N SER A 75 -4.70 8.86 -1.63
CA SER A 75 -4.76 8.33 -0.27
C SER A 75 -3.61 7.37 -0.01
N SER A 76 -2.98 7.48 1.17
CA SER A 76 -1.86 6.64 1.59
C SER A 76 -2.18 5.74 2.79
N ASP A 77 -3.39 5.81 3.32
CA ASP A 77 -3.81 4.95 4.41
C ASP A 77 -4.24 3.58 3.85
N SER A 78 -3.41 2.56 4.07
CA SER A 78 -3.73 1.19 3.65
C SER A 78 -5.08 0.66 4.15
N GLU A 79 -5.56 1.08 5.33
CA GLU A 79 -6.86 0.62 5.85
C GLU A 79 -8.00 1.39 5.19
N GLY A 80 -7.90 2.72 5.13
CA GLY A 80 -8.85 3.57 4.39
C GLY A 80 -8.96 3.20 2.91
N LEU A 81 -7.86 2.80 2.26
CA LEU A 81 -7.85 2.29 0.89
C LEU A 81 -8.66 1.01 0.76
N ILE A 82 -8.47 0.04 1.66
CA ILE A 82 -9.26 -1.20 1.68
C ILE A 82 -10.75 -0.88 1.85
N GLN A 83 -11.09 -0.01 2.81
CA GLN A 83 -12.48 0.40 3.04
C GLN A 83 -13.09 1.10 1.82
N HIS A 84 -12.33 1.97 1.15
CA HIS A 84 -12.78 2.69 -0.05
C HIS A 84 -13.15 1.71 -1.17
N PHE A 85 -12.24 0.80 -1.55
CA PHE A 85 -12.50 -0.17 -2.61
C PHE A 85 -13.56 -1.21 -2.24
N ALA A 86 -13.64 -1.57 -0.95
CA ALA A 86 -14.68 -2.45 -0.43
C ALA A 86 -16.07 -1.82 -0.58
N ALA A 87 -16.22 -0.54 -0.19
CA ALA A 87 -17.47 0.20 -0.28
C ALA A 87 -17.95 0.35 -1.74
N LEU A 88 -17.02 0.60 -2.68
CA LEU A 88 -17.35 0.71 -4.12
C LEU A 88 -17.96 -0.57 -4.72
N LYS A 89 -17.70 -1.73 -4.11
CA LYS A 89 -18.08 -3.05 -4.64
C LYS A 89 -19.02 -3.84 -3.72
N GLY A 90 -19.38 -3.26 -2.57
CA GLY A 90 -20.23 -3.92 -1.57
C GLY A 90 -19.59 -5.17 -0.96
N ILE A 91 -18.26 -5.19 -0.87
CA ILE A 91 -17.50 -6.32 -0.30
C ILE A 91 -17.29 -6.04 1.19
N ASP A 92 -17.50 -7.04 2.03
CA ASP A 92 -17.10 -6.99 3.44
C ASP A 92 -15.66 -7.52 3.59
N PRO A 93 -14.66 -6.68 3.89
CA PRO A 93 -13.27 -7.12 4.00
C PRO A 93 -13.02 -8.12 5.11
N THR A 94 -13.91 -8.20 6.12
CA THR A 94 -13.78 -9.15 7.23
C THR A 94 -14.11 -10.57 6.82
N THR A 95 -14.80 -10.75 5.70
CA THR A 95 -15.16 -12.06 5.15
C THR A 95 -14.04 -12.67 4.27
N LEU A 96 -12.97 -11.91 4.01
CA LEU A 96 -11.85 -12.33 3.16
C LEU A 96 -10.82 -13.11 4.00
N PRO A 97 -10.76 -14.46 3.89
CA PRO A 97 -10.04 -15.29 4.84
C PRO A 97 -8.51 -15.09 4.77
N GLY A 98 -7.94 -14.83 3.59
CA GLY A 98 -6.50 -14.62 3.50
C GLY A 98 -6.09 -13.22 3.96
N LEU A 99 -6.93 -12.20 3.74
CA LEU A 99 -6.73 -10.87 4.29
C LEU A 99 -6.81 -10.90 5.83
N ALA A 100 -7.81 -11.58 6.38
CA ALA A 100 -7.95 -11.77 7.84
C ALA A 100 -6.73 -12.49 8.40
N TYR A 101 -6.34 -13.63 7.81
CA TYR A 101 -5.16 -14.39 8.22
C TYR A 101 -3.89 -13.52 8.20
N TYR A 102 -3.67 -12.73 7.15
CA TYR A 102 -2.52 -11.84 7.07
C TYR A 102 -2.56 -10.74 8.13
N LYS A 103 -3.71 -10.05 8.30
CA LYS A 103 -3.87 -8.95 9.26
C LYS A 103 -3.73 -9.41 10.72
N GLU A 104 -4.17 -10.61 11.03
CA GLU A 104 -4.20 -11.12 12.40
C GLU A 104 -2.93 -11.86 12.81
N ASN A 105 -2.18 -12.43 11.84
CA ASN A 105 -1.02 -13.28 12.13
C ASN A 105 0.29 -12.71 11.58
N LEU A 106 0.42 -12.64 10.26
CA LEU A 106 1.70 -12.31 9.61
C LEU A 106 2.07 -10.83 9.76
N PHE A 107 1.09 -9.93 9.65
CA PHE A 107 1.32 -8.51 9.73
C PHE A 107 1.78 -8.06 11.13
N PRO A 108 1.14 -8.46 12.26
CA PRO A 108 1.64 -8.14 13.59
C PRO A 108 3.04 -8.69 13.86
N ALA A 109 3.32 -9.92 13.40
CA ALA A 109 4.64 -10.53 13.53
C ALA A 109 5.71 -9.72 12.77
N TYR A 110 5.42 -9.29 11.54
CA TYR A 110 6.32 -8.41 10.77
C TYR A 110 6.58 -7.10 11.53
N ILE A 111 5.53 -6.44 12.03
CA ILE A 111 5.67 -5.16 12.74
C ILE A 111 6.49 -5.33 14.03
N ALA A 112 6.30 -6.41 14.77
CA ALA A 112 7.10 -6.73 15.96
C ALA A 112 8.58 -6.87 15.60
N ARG A 113 8.91 -7.69 14.59
CA ARG A 113 10.29 -7.88 14.12
C ARG A 113 10.90 -6.58 13.59
N PHE A 114 10.14 -5.78 12.85
CA PHE A 114 10.62 -4.48 12.35
C PHE A 114 10.97 -3.52 13.50
N LYS A 115 10.13 -3.44 14.54
CA LYS A 115 10.41 -2.62 15.74
C LYS A 115 11.66 -3.12 16.47
N GLU A 116 11.81 -4.43 16.63
CA GLU A 116 12.99 -5.05 17.25
C GLU A 116 14.27 -4.73 16.46
N LEU A 117 14.26 -4.91 15.13
CA LEU A 117 15.40 -4.60 14.26
C LEU A 117 15.76 -3.12 14.28
N LYS A 118 14.77 -2.23 14.27
CA LYS A 118 14.99 -0.79 14.38
C LYS A 118 15.67 -0.45 15.71
N ALA A 119 15.14 -0.95 16.82
CA ALA A 119 15.72 -0.74 18.15
C ALA A 119 17.14 -1.34 18.28
N LEU A 120 17.42 -2.45 17.61
CA LEU A 120 18.75 -3.06 17.59
C LEU A 120 19.74 -2.19 16.79
N LYS A 121 19.35 -1.70 15.61
CA LYS A 121 20.18 -0.79 14.81
C LYS A 121 20.48 0.51 15.54
N GLU A 122 19.48 1.09 16.24
CA GLU A 122 19.67 2.27 17.08
C GLU A 122 20.66 2.03 18.22
N LYS A 123 20.70 0.81 18.79
CA LYS A 123 21.60 0.44 19.90
C LYS A 123 23.02 0.08 19.46
N PHE A 124 23.18 -0.54 18.29
CA PHE A 124 24.45 -1.16 17.89
C PHE A 124 25.04 -0.62 16.58
N GLY A 125 24.40 0.35 15.93
CA GLY A 125 25.00 1.21 14.91
C GLY A 125 25.79 0.48 13.81
N GLN A 126 25.07 -0.10 12.85
CA GLN A 126 25.50 -0.08 11.45
C GLN A 126 24.61 0.91 10.71
#